data_AF-A0A963QC74-F1
#
_entry.id   AF-A0A963QC74-F1
#
_cell.length_a   1.000
_cell.length_b   1.000
_cell.length_c   1.000
_cell.angle_alpha   90.00
_cell.angle_beta   90.00
_cell.angle_gamma   90.00
#
_symmetry.space_group_name_H-M   'P 1'
#
loop_
_entity.id
_entity.type
_entity.pdbx_description
1 polymer ?
#
loop_
_entity_poly.entity_id
_entity_poly.type
_entity_poly.pdbx_seq_one_letter_code
_entity_poly.pdbx_strand_id
1 'polypeptide(L)' 'LKPQSHNQGAVDYPALLDGRPQALPAAGSGAFVLFRIGDAVSARNTHAAIYDALRLVKDL' A
#
# COMPACT_ATOMS: atom_id res chain seq x y z
N LEU A 1 3.78 -10.55 -8.80
CA LEU A 1 3.69 -9.17 -8.28
C LEU A 1 4.62 -8.94 -7.09
N LYS A 2 4.38 -9.54 -5.91
CA LYS A 2 5.19 -9.27 -4.70
C LYS A 2 6.72 -9.39 -4.88
N PRO A 3 7.28 -10.45 -5.50
CA PRO A 3 8.73 -10.55 -5.70
C PRO A 3 9.32 -9.53 -6.69
N GLN A 4 8.46 -8.91 -7.51
CA GLN A 4 8.84 -7.94 -8.55
C GLN A 4 8.64 -6.48 -8.08
N SER A 5 7.99 -6.30 -6.92
CA SER A 5 7.75 -4.97 -6.35
C SER A 5 8.94 -4.49 -5.53
N HIS A 6 9.18 -3.19 -5.57
CA HIS A 6 10.28 -2.51 -4.89
C HIS A 6 10.22 -2.71 -3.37
N ASN A 7 9.01 -2.63 -2.81
CA ASN A 7 8.75 -2.82 -1.38
C ASN A 7 8.54 -4.28 -0.99
N GLN A 8 8.61 -5.24 -1.92
CA GLN A 8 8.26 -6.63 -1.66
C GLN A 8 6.91 -6.80 -0.95
N GLY A 9 5.95 -5.88 -1.19
CA GLY A 9 4.65 -5.83 -0.51
C GLY A 9 4.69 -5.42 0.97
N ALA A 10 5.78 -4.83 1.46
CA ALA A 10 5.85 -4.22 2.79
C ALA A 10 5.07 -2.89 2.82
N VAL A 11 4.34 -2.67 3.91
CA VAL A 11 3.52 -1.46 4.12
C VAL A 11 3.84 -0.92 5.51
N ASP A 12 4.07 0.39 5.61
CA ASP A 12 4.18 1.10 6.88
C ASP A 12 2.77 1.44 7.35
N TYR A 13 2.18 0.53 8.14
CA TYR A 13 0.82 0.69 8.66
C TYR A 13 0.64 1.92 9.55
N PRO A 14 1.56 2.26 10.48
CA PRO A 14 1.51 3.53 11.20
C PRO A 14 1.41 4.74 10.27
N ALA A 15 2.31 4.85 9.27
CA ALA A 15 2.26 5.96 8.32
C ALA A 15 0.96 5.94 7.50
N LEU A 16 0.48 4.77 7.10
CA LEU A 16 -0.77 4.63 6.33
C LEU A 16 -1.97 5.11 7.14
N LEU A 17 -2.09 4.72 8.42
CA LEU A 17 -3.17 5.11 9.30
C LEU A 17 -3.14 6.62 9.62
N ASP A 18 -1.93 7.19 9.77
CA ASP A 18 -1.73 8.63 9.97
C ASP A 18 -1.95 9.46 8.68
N GLY A 19 -2.14 8.81 7.52
CA GLY A 19 -2.21 9.48 6.22
C GLY A 19 -0.88 10.13 5.80
N ARG A 20 0.25 9.58 6.25
CA ARG A 20 1.59 10.02 5.88
C ARG A 20 2.14 9.21 4.69
N PRO A 21 3.01 9.81 3.86
CA PRO A 21 3.67 9.10 2.76
C PRO A 21 4.38 7.82 3.23
N GLN A 22 4.31 6.78 2.40
CA GLN A 22 4.97 5.50 2.65
C GLN A 22 6.47 5.64 2.35
N ALA A 23 7.33 5.26 3.30
CA ALA A 23 8.76 5.26 3.07
C ALA A 23 9.12 4.27 1.96
N LEU A 24 9.72 4.76 0.88
CA LEU A 24 10.22 3.90 -0.18
C LEU A 24 11.49 3.19 0.31
N PRO A 25 11.55 1.84 0.23
CA PRO A 25 12.79 1.13 0.52
C PRO A 25 13.93 1.60 -0.38
N ALA A 26 15.17 1.39 0.08
CA ALA A 26 16.37 1.69 -0.70
C ALA A 26 16.30 1.09 -2.11
N ALA A 27 16.97 1.73 -3.07
CA ALA A 27 16.90 1.36 -4.48
C ALA A 27 17.18 -0.15 -4.71
N GLY A 28 16.13 -0.95 -4.96
CA GLY A 28 16.17 -2.34 -5.39
C GLY A 28 15.63 -2.54 -6.82
N SER A 29 15.56 -3.78 -7.29
CA SER A 29 15.23 -4.14 -8.69
C SER A 29 13.74 -4.05 -9.08
N GLY A 30 12.90 -3.39 -8.27
CA GLY A 30 11.46 -3.34 -8.50
C GLY A 30 11.02 -2.15 -9.35
N ALA A 31 10.19 -2.39 -10.37
CA ALA A 31 9.68 -1.33 -11.25
C ALA A 31 8.44 -0.60 -10.68
N PHE A 32 7.85 -1.12 -9.60
CA PHE A 32 6.64 -0.58 -8.99
C PHE A 32 6.60 -0.87 -7.49
N VAL A 33 5.83 -0.07 -6.76
CA VAL A 33 5.50 -0.31 -5.35
C VAL A 33 4.16 -1.03 -5.29
N LEU A 34 4.06 -2.05 -4.45
CA LEU A 34 2.86 -2.88 -4.33
C LEU A 34 2.18 -2.67 -2.97
N PHE A 35 0.95 -2.17 -2.98
CA PHE A 35 0.13 -2.04 -1.78
C PHE A 35 -1.05 -3.01 -1.83
N ARG A 36 -1.33 -3.64 -0.68
CA ARG A 36 -2.59 -4.35 -0.46
C ARG A 36 -3.56 -3.36 0.18
N ILE A 37 -4.77 -3.25 -0.37
CA ILE A 37 -5.85 -2.44 0.16
C ILE A 37 -7.05 -3.32 0.50
N GLY A 38 -7.70 -3.05 1.63
CA GLY A 38 -8.77 -3.89 2.16
C GLY A 38 -8.39 -5.35 2.38
N ASP A 39 -9.40 -6.19 2.62
CA ASP A 39 -9.26 -7.64 2.57
C ASP A 39 -9.86 -8.17 1.25
N ALA A 40 -9.12 -9.06 0.58
CA ALA A 40 -9.58 -9.69 -0.68
C ALA A 40 -10.40 -10.97 -0.43
N VAL A 41 -10.73 -11.26 0.84
CA VAL A 41 -11.30 -12.54 1.28
C VAL A 41 -12.82 -12.41 1.44
N SER A 42 -13.31 -11.21 1.75
CA SER A 42 -14.72 -10.89 1.89
C SER A 42 -15.00 -9.61 1.13
N ALA A 43 -15.84 -9.68 0.10
CA ALA A 43 -16.38 -8.51 -0.61
C ALA A 43 -17.22 -7.54 0.27
N ARG A 44 -17.17 -7.72 1.60
CA ARG A 44 -17.85 -6.92 2.62
C ARG A 44 -17.06 -5.68 3.04
N ASN A 45 -15.80 -5.54 2.60
CA ASN A 45 -14.89 -4.49 3.04
C ASN A 45 -14.47 -3.50 1.93
N THR A 46 -15.30 -3.30 0.90
CA THR A 46 -15.06 -2.32 -0.18
C THR A 46 -14.84 -0.90 0.36
N HIS A 47 -15.60 -0.50 1.37
CA HIS A 47 -15.42 0.80 2.02
C HIS A 47 -14.01 0.95 2.61
N ALA A 48 -13.50 -0.08 3.30
CA ALA A 48 -12.15 -0.05 3.85
C ALA A 48 -11.09 0.04 2.73
N ALA A 49 -11.26 -0.71 1.64
CA ALA A 49 -10.36 -0.65 0.49
C ALA A 49 -10.32 0.75 -0.16
N ILE A 50 -11.46 1.43 -0.28
CA ILE A 50 -11.53 2.81 -0.80
C ILE A 50 -10.78 3.77 0.13
N TYR A 51 -10.98 3.66 1.45
CA TYR A 51 -10.28 4.50 2.41
C TYR A 51 -8.77 4.24 2.43
N ASP A 52 -8.33 2.99 2.31
CA ASP A 52 -6.92 2.64 2.23
C ASP A 52 -6.27 3.20 0.95
N ALA A 53 -6.95 3.07 -0.19
CA ALA A 53 -6.49 3.67 -1.45
C ALA A 53 -6.38 5.18 -1.35
N LEU A 54 -7.40 5.86 -0.78
CA LEU A 54 -7.39 7.29 -0.59
C LEU A 54 -6.21 7.73 0.29
N ARG A 55 -5.95 7.05 1.42
CA ARG A 55 -4.79 7.37 2.28
C ARG A 55 -3.45 7.18 1.56
N LEU A 56 -3.35 6.19 0.67
CA LEU A 56 -2.13 5.95 -0.11
C LEU A 56 -1.88 7.00 -1.19
N VAL A 57 -2.92 7.57 -1.81
CA VAL A 57 -2.79 8.43 -3.00
C VAL A 57 -3.05 9.91 -2.76
N LYS A 58 -3.55 10.28 -1.58
CA LYS A 58 -3.95 11.66 -1.26
C LYS A 58 -2.83 12.68 -1.46
N ASP A 59 -1.61 12.30 -1.12
CA ASP A 59 -0.44 13.19 -1.05
C ASP A 59 0.76 12.63 -1.86
N LEU A 60 0.50 11.83 -2.91
CA LEU A 60 1.52 11.31 -3.84
C LEU A 60 2.08 12.40 -4.77
#